data_AF-A0A1B6LHG7-F1
#
_entry.id   AF-A0A1B6LHG7-F1
#
_cell.length_a   1.000
_cell.length_b   1.000
_cell.length_c   1.000
_cell.angle_alpha   90.00
_cell.angle_beta   90.00
_cell.angle_gamma   90.00
#
_symmetry.space_group_name_H-M   'P 1'
#
loop_
_entity.id
_entity.type
_entity.pdbx_description
1 polymer ?
#
loop_
_entity_poly.entity_id
_entity_poly.type
_entity_poly.pdbx_seq_one_letter_code
_entity_poly.pdbx_strand_id
1 'polypeptide(L)'
;KDTRIAVQVRTNKPFNGRIYALGRSETCNIDVINSDLFRLDLTMSGQDCNTQSVTGVYSNTVVLQHHSVVMTKADKIYKVKCTYDMSSKNITFGMMPIRDPEMISITSAPEAPPPRIRILDTRQREVETVRIGDKLTFRIEIPEDTPYGIFARSCV
;
A
#
# COMPACT_ATOMS: atom_id res chain seq x y z
N LYS A 1 12.20 -0.02 -12.19
CA LYS A 1 12.82 1.05 -13.01
C LYS A 1 14.02 0.41 -13.69
N ASP A 2 14.03 0.30 -15.01
CA ASP A 2 15.16 -0.32 -15.72
C ASP A 2 16.39 0.59 -15.62
N THR A 3 17.51 0.03 -15.21
CA THR A 3 18.77 0.76 -14.96
C THR A 3 19.93 0.28 -15.83
N ARG A 4 19.68 -0.70 -16.71
CA ARG A 4 20.70 -1.43 -17.47
C ARG A 4 20.21 -1.73 -18.88
N ILE A 5 21.14 -1.73 -19.83
CA ILE A 5 20.95 -2.20 -21.21
C ILE A 5 21.57 -3.59 -21.32
N ALA A 6 20.78 -4.56 -21.78
CA ALA A 6 21.22 -5.94 -21.96
C ALA A 6 21.77 -6.15 -23.38
N VAL A 7 23.04 -6.50 -23.50
CA VAL A 7 23.64 -6.89 -24.78
C VAL A 7 23.82 -8.40 -24.79
N GLN A 8 22.91 -9.11 -25.45
CA GLN A 8 22.99 -10.56 -25.63
C GLN A 8 23.67 -10.89 -26.96
N VAL A 9 24.70 -11.72 -26.90
CA VAL A 9 25.47 -12.14 -28.07
C VAL A 9 25.26 -13.63 -28.27
N ARG A 10 24.97 -14.01 -29.52
CA ARG A 10 24.92 -15.39 -29.96
C ARG A 10 25.92 -15.60 -31.10
N THR A 11 26.77 -16.62 -31.00
CA THR A 11 27.78 -16.95 -32.01
C THR A 11 27.45 -18.30 -32.67
N ASN A 12 27.95 -18.51 -33.89
CA ASN A 12 27.73 -19.77 -34.63
C ASN A 12 28.65 -20.92 -34.16
N LYS A 13 29.68 -20.59 -33.40
CA LYS A 13 30.64 -21.53 -32.80
C LYS A 13 30.92 -21.07 -31.35
N PRO A 14 31.35 -21.99 -30.46
CA PRO A 14 31.72 -21.61 -29.11
C PRO A 14 32.77 -20.49 -29.12
N PHE A 15 32.48 -19.43 -28.39
CA PHE A 15 33.36 -18.27 -28.24
C PHE A 15 34.21 -18.45 -26.99
N ASN A 16 35.50 -18.18 -27.13
CA ASN A 16 36.47 -18.09 -26.04
C ASN A 16 37.11 -16.73 -26.16
N GLY A 17 37.02 -15.89 -25.13
CA GLY A 17 37.48 -14.51 -25.21
C GLY A 17 36.82 -13.62 -24.16
N ARG A 18 36.70 -12.33 -24.46
CA ARG A 18 36.09 -11.35 -23.56
C ARG A 18 35.18 -10.41 -24.34
N ILE A 19 34.10 -9.96 -23.70
CA ILE A 19 33.25 -8.88 -24.20
C ILE A 19 33.26 -7.74 -23.17
N TYR A 20 33.40 -6.49 -23.64
CA TYR A 20 33.52 -5.34 -22.75
C TYR A 20 33.08 -4.04 -23.41
N ALA A 21 32.81 -3.02 -22.58
CA ALA A 21 32.51 -1.67 -23.07
C ALA A 21 33.78 -0.89 -23.42
N LEU A 22 33.81 -0.25 -24.58
CA LEU A 22 34.95 0.50 -25.09
C LEU A 22 35.34 1.64 -24.13
N GLY A 23 36.62 1.64 -23.72
CA GLY A 23 37.16 2.57 -22.72
C GLY A 23 36.97 2.13 -21.27
N ARG A 24 36.30 0.99 -21.02
CA ARG A 24 36.01 0.41 -19.70
C ARG A 24 36.22 -1.11 -19.69
N SER A 25 37.35 -1.59 -20.25
CA SER A 25 37.67 -3.03 -20.31
C SER A 25 37.77 -3.71 -18.95
N GLU A 26 38.17 -2.99 -17.90
CA GLU A 26 38.36 -3.56 -16.56
C GLU A 26 37.11 -3.50 -15.68
N THR A 27 36.26 -2.50 -15.88
CA THR A 27 35.09 -2.27 -15.00
C THR A 27 33.78 -2.77 -15.60
N CYS A 28 33.68 -2.92 -16.93
CA CYS A 28 32.47 -3.35 -17.61
C CYS A 28 32.78 -4.39 -18.68
N ASN A 29 32.97 -5.61 -18.22
CA ASN A 29 33.38 -6.75 -19.03
C ASN A 29 32.84 -8.06 -18.47
N ILE A 30 32.88 -9.09 -19.30
CA ILE A 30 32.81 -10.49 -18.88
C ILE A 30 33.79 -11.31 -19.72
N ASP A 31 34.45 -12.26 -19.07
CA ASP A 31 35.18 -13.33 -19.78
C ASP A 31 34.19 -14.43 -20.18
N VAL A 32 34.38 -14.94 -21.39
CA VAL A 32 33.52 -15.95 -21.99
C VAL A 32 34.39 -17.16 -22.29
N ILE A 33 34.02 -18.29 -21.70
CA ILE A 33 34.73 -19.55 -21.85
C ILE A 33 33.77 -20.55 -22.47
N ASN A 34 34.11 -20.97 -23.69
CA ASN A 34 33.43 -22.01 -24.45
C ASN A 34 31.89 -21.89 -24.47
N SER A 35 31.40 -20.67 -24.72
CA SER A 35 29.96 -20.39 -24.79
C SER A 35 29.58 -19.79 -26.12
N ASP A 36 28.43 -20.20 -26.66
CA ASP A 36 27.82 -19.63 -27.85
C ASP A 36 26.73 -18.60 -27.54
N LEU A 37 26.36 -18.43 -26.27
CA LEU A 37 25.37 -17.47 -25.79
C LEU A 37 25.84 -16.81 -24.49
N PHE A 38 26.04 -15.49 -24.54
CA PHE A 38 26.51 -14.72 -23.39
C PHE A 38 25.94 -13.31 -23.39
N ARG A 39 26.03 -12.62 -22.25
CA ARG A 39 25.38 -11.33 -22.03
C ARG A 39 26.27 -10.36 -21.26
N LEU A 40 26.38 -9.13 -21.76
CA LEU A 40 26.97 -8.00 -21.05
C LEU A 40 25.87 -7.03 -20.64
N ASP A 41 25.84 -6.67 -19.36
CA ASP A 41 24.95 -5.64 -18.81
C ASP A 41 25.65 -4.29 -18.80
N LEU A 42 25.11 -3.32 -19.53
CA LEU A 42 25.64 -1.96 -19.57
C LEU A 42 24.85 -1.07 -18.61
N THR A 43 25.53 -0.51 -17.61
CA THR A 43 24.94 0.45 -16.67
C THR A 43 24.55 1.74 -17.38
N MET A 44 23.34 2.25 -17.18
CA MET A 44 22.89 3.52 -17.78
C MET A 44 23.51 4.77 -17.13
N SER A 45 24.05 4.66 -15.91
CA SER A 45 24.71 5.76 -15.17
C SER A 45 26.03 6.25 -15.78
N GLY A 46 26.55 5.55 -16.79
CA GLY A 46 27.74 5.95 -17.56
C GLY A 46 29.10 5.72 -16.88
N GLN A 47 29.19 5.78 -15.55
CA GLN A 47 30.46 5.70 -14.82
C GLN A 47 31.22 4.39 -15.06
N ASP A 48 30.53 3.26 -14.94
CA ASP A 48 31.16 1.93 -14.98
C ASP A 48 31.36 1.40 -16.40
N CYS A 49 30.42 1.71 -17.31
CA CYS A 49 30.39 1.18 -18.68
C CYS A 49 30.60 2.21 -19.79
N ASN A 50 30.84 3.50 -19.47
CA ASN A 50 30.96 4.58 -20.47
C ASN A 50 29.71 4.71 -21.38
N THR A 51 28.54 4.42 -20.83
CA THR A 51 27.25 4.63 -21.53
C THR A 51 26.96 6.12 -21.62
N GLN A 52 26.78 6.62 -22.84
CA GLN A 52 26.44 8.01 -23.11
C GLN A 52 24.94 8.17 -23.23
N SER A 53 24.36 9.15 -22.52
CA SER A 53 22.93 9.46 -22.60
C SER A 53 22.70 10.87 -23.16
N VAL A 54 21.96 10.97 -24.26
CA VAL A 54 21.57 12.25 -24.87
C VAL A 54 20.07 12.18 -25.16
N THR A 55 19.28 13.06 -24.54
CA THR A 55 17.84 13.23 -24.81
C THR A 55 17.05 11.91 -24.90
N GLY A 56 17.19 11.03 -23.90
CA GLY A 56 16.51 9.72 -23.87
C GLY A 56 17.15 8.62 -24.73
N VAL A 57 18.16 8.94 -25.53
CA VAL A 57 18.96 7.97 -26.29
C VAL A 57 20.21 7.60 -25.50
N TYR A 58 20.35 6.31 -25.19
CA TYR A 58 21.53 5.74 -24.55
C TYR A 58 22.36 5.01 -25.59
N SER A 59 23.65 5.29 -25.63
CA SER A 59 24.58 4.67 -26.57
C SER A 59 25.84 4.16 -25.89
N ASN A 60 26.34 3.02 -26.39
CA ASN A 60 27.55 2.41 -25.91
C ASN A 60 28.25 1.66 -27.05
N THR A 61 29.56 1.54 -26.98
CA THR A 61 30.32 0.76 -27.95
C THR A 61 30.87 -0.46 -27.24
N VAL A 62 30.51 -1.65 -27.71
CA VAL A 62 30.89 -2.93 -27.13
C VAL A 62 31.89 -3.62 -28.04
N VAL A 63 32.92 -4.21 -27.44
CA VAL A 63 33.99 -4.93 -28.13
C VAL A 63 33.89 -6.41 -27.80
N LEU A 64 33.91 -7.27 -28.82
CA LEU A 64 34.07 -8.71 -28.69
C LEU A 64 35.50 -9.06 -29.11
N GLN A 65 36.29 -9.52 -28.16
CA GLN A 65 37.69 -9.85 -28.32
C GLN A 65 37.91 -11.37 -28.20
N HIS A 66 38.41 -12.01 -29.25
CA HIS A 66 38.62 -13.48 -29.26
C HIS A 66 39.83 -13.92 -28.42
N HIS A 67 40.74 -13.02 -28.10
CA HIS A 67 41.86 -13.31 -27.21
C HIS A 67 41.66 -12.53 -25.90
N SER A 68 42.12 -13.03 -24.76
CA SER A 68 41.93 -12.34 -23.47
C SER A 68 42.79 -11.07 -23.32
N VAL A 69 43.95 -11.02 -23.99
CA VAL A 69 44.95 -9.94 -23.79
C VAL A 69 45.13 -9.00 -25.00
N VAL A 70 45.01 -9.47 -26.23
CA VAL A 70 45.45 -8.72 -27.43
C VAL A 70 44.29 -8.56 -28.40
N MET A 71 44.06 -7.32 -28.86
CA MET A 71 43.12 -7.07 -29.95
C MET A 71 43.72 -7.45 -31.30
N THR A 72 42.91 -8.07 -32.15
CA THR A 72 43.26 -8.55 -33.48
C THR A 72 42.27 -8.04 -34.53
N LYS A 73 42.59 -8.22 -35.82
CA LYS A 73 41.67 -7.90 -36.92
C LYS A 73 40.38 -8.74 -36.91
N ALA A 74 40.35 -9.85 -36.17
CA ALA A 74 39.18 -10.72 -36.07
C ALA A 74 38.12 -10.18 -35.10
N ASP A 75 38.51 -9.26 -34.21
CA ASP A 75 37.64 -8.72 -33.18
C ASP A 75 36.56 -7.82 -33.76
N LYS A 76 35.43 -7.77 -33.06
CA LYS A 76 34.23 -7.07 -33.53
C LYS A 76 33.88 -5.95 -32.58
N ILE A 77 33.49 -4.81 -33.15
CA ILE A 77 33.10 -3.62 -32.40
C ILE A 77 31.68 -3.26 -32.84
N TYR A 78 30.77 -3.18 -31.88
CA TYR A 78 29.35 -2.88 -32.11
C TYR A 78 28.96 -1.61 -31.37
N LYS A 79 28.31 -0.68 -32.07
CA LYS A 79 27.70 0.49 -31.44
C LYS A 79 26.24 0.19 -31.12
N VAL A 80 25.94 0.02 -29.85
CA VAL A 80 24.59 -0.22 -29.32
C VAL A 80 23.92 1.12 -29.05
N LYS A 81 22.66 1.26 -29.46
CA LYS A 81 21.81 2.43 -29.18
C LYS A 81 20.42 1.97 -28.76
N CYS A 82 19.94 2.52 -27.64
CA CYS A 82 18.58 2.31 -27.13
C CYS A 82 17.91 3.67 -26.93
N THR A 83 16.74 3.84 -27.51
CA THR A 83 15.93 5.06 -27.34
C THR A 83 14.80 4.77 -26.37
N TYR A 84 14.70 5.59 -25.33
CA TYR A 84 13.64 5.51 -24.33
C TYR A 84 12.72 6.72 -24.46
N ASP A 85 11.43 6.46 -24.37
CA ASP A 85 10.42 7.50 -24.28
C ASP A 85 10.49 8.15 -22.89
N MET A 86 10.92 9.42 -22.87
CA MET A 86 11.03 10.25 -21.67
C MET A 86 9.79 11.12 -21.46
N SER A 87 8.70 10.88 -22.21
CA SER A 87 7.45 11.60 -22.01
C SER A 87 6.93 11.41 -20.57
N SER A 88 6.50 12.51 -19.96
CA SER A 88 5.85 12.47 -18.66
C SER A 88 4.55 11.69 -18.77
N LYS A 89 4.51 10.47 -18.22
CA LYS A 89 3.26 9.73 -18.09
C LYS A 89 2.54 10.21 -16.84
N ASN A 90 1.35 10.79 -17.03
CA ASN A 90 0.42 11.02 -15.92
C ASN A 90 -0.14 9.67 -15.49
N ILE A 91 0.47 9.08 -14.48
CA ILE A 91 -0.04 7.85 -13.86
C ILE A 91 -1.17 8.29 -12.92
N THR A 92 -2.40 8.27 -13.41
CA THR A 92 -3.57 8.39 -12.55
C THR A 92 -3.70 7.08 -11.78
N PHE A 93 -3.45 7.13 -10.48
CA PHE A 93 -3.93 6.09 -9.58
C PHE A 93 -5.45 6.09 -9.71
N GLY A 94 -6.02 4.99 -10.23
CA GLY A 94 -7.46 4.80 -10.24
C GLY A 94 -7.98 5.06 -8.82
N MET A 95 -9.01 5.91 -8.71
CA MET A 95 -9.54 6.37 -7.42
C MET A 95 -9.67 5.18 -6.47
N MET A 96 -8.88 5.17 -5.40
CA MET A 96 -9.04 4.19 -4.34
C MET A 96 -10.34 4.54 -3.62
N PRO A 97 -11.38 3.68 -3.65
CA PRO A 97 -12.61 4.01 -2.96
C PRO A 97 -12.31 3.99 -1.47
N ILE A 98 -12.32 5.17 -0.85
CA ILE A 98 -12.39 5.30 0.59
C ILE A 98 -13.82 4.86 0.94
N ARG A 99 -13.98 3.61 1.34
CA ARG A 99 -15.22 3.18 2.01
C ARG A 99 -15.14 3.77 3.40
N ASP A 100 -15.95 4.79 3.67
CA ASP A 100 -16.22 5.18 5.05
C ASP A 100 -16.71 3.94 5.81
N PRO A 101 -16.09 3.56 6.95
CA PRO A 101 -16.64 2.49 7.76
C PRO A 101 -18.05 2.91 8.20
N GLU A 102 -19.04 2.05 8.00
CA GLU A 102 -20.40 2.26 8.48
C GLU A 102 -20.36 2.61 9.97
N MET A 103 -20.70 3.86 10.31
CA MET A 103 -20.99 4.23 11.70
C MET A 103 -22.27 3.52 12.11
N ILE A 104 -22.12 2.46 12.89
CA ILE A 104 -23.24 1.78 13.53
C ILE A 104 -23.82 2.76 14.56
N SER A 105 -24.94 3.41 14.24
CA SER A 105 -25.67 4.20 15.23
C SER A 105 -26.35 3.25 16.22
N ILE A 106 -25.65 2.90 17.29
CA ILE A 106 -26.24 2.18 18.42
C ILE A 106 -27.11 3.16 19.19
N THR A 107 -28.38 3.26 18.83
CA THR A 107 -29.41 3.91 19.65
C THR A 107 -30.14 2.85 20.46
N SER A 108 -29.42 2.17 21.37
CA SER A 108 -30.05 1.24 22.31
C SER A 108 -30.35 1.96 23.62
N ALA A 109 -31.37 2.81 23.62
CA ALA A 109 -32.00 3.19 24.88
C ALA A 109 -32.82 1.98 25.36
N PRO A 110 -32.64 1.49 26.61
CA PRO A 110 -33.45 0.39 27.14
C PRO A 110 -34.93 0.79 27.20
N GLU A 111 -35.86 -0.17 27.24
CA GLU A 111 -37.29 0.15 27.33
C GLU A 111 -37.65 0.81 28.68
N ALA A 112 -38.49 1.85 28.68
CA ALA A 112 -38.87 2.57 29.89
C ALA A 112 -39.80 1.71 30.78
N PRO A 113 -39.49 1.53 32.08
CA PRO A 113 -40.31 0.69 32.95
C PRO A 113 -41.65 1.36 33.30
N PRO A 114 -42.73 0.57 33.49
CA PRO A 114 -44.03 1.11 33.88
C PRO A 114 -44.02 1.62 35.33
N PRO A 115 -44.64 2.77 35.63
CA PRO A 115 -44.76 3.27 37.00
C PRO A 115 -45.78 2.46 37.81
N ARG A 116 -45.55 2.38 39.12
CA ARG A 116 -46.47 1.78 40.10
C ARG A 116 -47.02 2.85 41.03
N ILE A 117 -48.29 2.72 41.40
CA ILE A 117 -49.00 3.64 42.27
C ILE A 117 -49.33 2.93 43.58
N ARG A 118 -49.06 3.59 44.70
CA ARG A 118 -49.33 3.07 46.06
C ARG A 118 -49.99 4.14 46.91
N ILE A 119 -50.97 3.75 47.71
CA ILE A 119 -51.65 4.61 48.68
C ILE A 119 -51.14 4.23 50.07
N LEU A 120 -50.49 5.18 50.74
CA LEU A 120 -49.84 4.94 52.03
C LEU A 120 -50.54 5.70 53.16
N ASP A 121 -50.62 5.08 54.34
CA ASP A 121 -51.04 5.74 55.57
C ASP A 121 -49.94 6.69 56.11
N THR A 122 -50.24 7.37 57.22
CA THR A 122 -49.28 8.24 57.92
C THR A 122 -48.03 7.52 58.44
N ARG A 123 -48.06 6.18 58.51
CA ARG A 123 -46.95 5.31 58.91
C ARG A 123 -46.23 4.70 57.70
N GLN A 124 -46.47 5.19 56.48
CA GLN A 124 -45.88 4.71 55.23
C GLN A 124 -46.23 3.24 54.91
N ARG A 125 -47.39 2.76 55.39
CA ARG A 125 -47.88 1.40 55.08
C ARG A 125 -48.96 1.48 54.03
N GLU A 126 -48.92 0.52 53.11
CA GLU A 126 -49.91 0.41 52.05
C GLU A 126 -51.26 0.01 52.62
N VAL A 127 -52.30 0.73 52.18
CA VAL A 127 -53.67 0.55 52.67
C VAL A 127 -54.63 0.44 51.50
N GLU A 128 -55.53 -0.53 51.59
CA GLU A 128 -56.60 -0.75 50.59
C GLU A 128 -57.94 -0.16 51.02
N THR A 129 -58.14 0.05 52.33
CA THR A 129 -59.38 0.60 52.91
C THR A 129 -59.07 1.82 53.76
N VAL A 130 -59.87 2.85 53.59
CA VAL A 130 -59.66 4.17 54.21
C VAL A 130 -60.99 4.74 54.69
N ARG A 131 -60.94 5.58 55.72
CA ARG A 131 -62.11 6.28 56.26
C ARG A 131 -62.07 7.74 55.84
N ILE A 132 -63.25 8.36 55.82
CA ILE A 132 -63.37 9.80 55.56
C ILE A 132 -62.63 10.55 56.68
N GLY A 133 -61.66 11.38 56.28
CA GLY A 133 -60.80 12.14 57.20
C GLY A 133 -59.39 11.58 57.37
N ASP A 134 -59.08 10.39 56.83
CA ASP A 134 -57.73 9.84 56.88
C ASP A 134 -56.77 10.64 56.00
N LYS A 135 -55.58 10.93 56.54
CA LYS A 135 -54.48 11.52 55.78
C LYS A 135 -53.70 10.44 55.06
N LEU A 136 -53.68 10.51 53.74
CA LEU A 136 -53.05 9.52 52.87
C LEU A 136 -51.93 10.16 52.05
N THR A 137 -50.94 9.34 51.68
CA THR A 137 -49.88 9.71 50.75
C THR A 137 -50.07 8.93 49.46
N PHE A 138 -50.26 9.64 48.36
CA PHE A 138 -50.27 9.05 47.03
C PHE A 138 -48.84 9.02 46.50
N ARG A 139 -48.28 7.83 46.29
CA ARG A 139 -46.89 7.62 45.87
C ARG A 139 -46.84 6.96 44.51
N ILE A 140 -46.11 7.57 43.57
CA ILE A 140 -45.81 7.01 42.25
C ILE A 140 -44.33 6.69 42.20
N GLU A 141 -43.96 5.46 41.84
CA GLU A 141 -42.57 5.00 41.81
C GLU A 141 -42.27 4.16 40.57
N ILE A 142 -41.00 4.20 40.13
CA ILE A 142 -40.41 3.35 39.10
C ILE A 142 -39.30 2.51 39.75
N PRO A 143 -38.88 1.37 39.17
CA PRO A 143 -37.74 0.60 39.66
C PRO A 143 -36.49 1.49 39.83
N GLU A 144 -35.59 1.14 40.75
CA GLU A 144 -34.32 1.87 40.92
C GLU A 144 -33.26 1.46 39.89
N ASP A 145 -33.39 0.25 39.31
CA ASP A 145 -32.50 -0.30 38.29
C ASP A 145 -32.93 0.13 36.87
N THR A 146 -32.94 1.44 36.64
CA THR A 146 -33.28 2.01 35.33
C THR A 146 -32.62 3.38 35.13
N PRO A 147 -32.19 3.72 33.90
CA PRO A 147 -31.68 5.05 33.58
C PRO A 147 -32.79 6.12 33.50
N TYR A 148 -34.06 5.73 33.61
CA TYR A 148 -35.20 6.63 33.51
C TYR A 148 -35.52 7.32 34.85
N GLY A 149 -35.91 8.60 34.76
CA GLY A 149 -36.52 9.35 35.88
C GLY A 149 -38.04 9.51 35.69
N ILE A 150 -38.75 9.86 36.76
CA ILE A 150 -40.20 10.09 36.73
C ILE A 150 -40.54 11.55 37.06
N PHE A 151 -41.51 12.10 36.33
CA PHE A 151 -42.07 13.43 36.59
C PHE A 151 -43.60 13.40 36.42
N ALA A 152 -44.33 13.78 37.47
CA ALA A 152 -45.79 13.83 37.45
C ALA A 152 -46.27 15.15 36.83
N ARG A 153 -47.07 15.05 35.77
CA ARG A 153 -47.56 16.20 34.99
C ARG A 153 -49.01 16.58 35.27
N SER A 154 -49.85 15.61 35.64
CA SER A 154 -51.26 15.83 36.00
C SER A 154 -51.71 14.73 36.94
N CYS A 155 -52.32 15.11 38.07
CA CYS A 155 -52.88 14.21 39.09
C CYS A 155 -54.30 14.72 39.38
N VAL A 156 -55.28 14.19 38.63
CA VAL A 156 -56.70 14.54 38.75
C VAL A 156 -57.46 13.35 39.31
#